data_AF-A0A8C5WVG4-F1
#
_entry.id   AF-A0A8C5WVG4-F1
#
_cell.length_a   1.000
_cell.length_b   1.000
_cell.length_c   1.000
_cell.angle_alpha   90.00
_cell.angle_beta   90.00
_cell.angle_gamma   90.00
#
_symmetry.space_group_name_H-M   'P 1'
#
loop_
_entity.id
_entity.type
_entity.pdbx_description
1 polymer ?
#
loop_
_entity_poly.entity_id
_entity_poly.type
_entity_poly.pdbx_seq_one_letter_code
_entity_poly.pdbx_strand_id
1 'polypeptide(L)'
;LANYDTPRGYEDALVLLLTEVLNRIQFRYNQAQLEELDDETLDDDQQTEWQRYLLQSLEVVAKVMELLPTHAFSTLFPVLQENLDVYLGLQQFIVTSGTGHRLNITAENDCRRLHCSLRDLSSLLQAVGRLAEYFTGDMFAARFSDALTVVERLVKVTLYGSQIKLYNIETAVPSVLKPDLIDVHAQSLAALQAYCHWLAQYYSEVHQQNLTQFVSLVSTALEAIAPLISSKVQEKLLLSACHLLVSLATTVRPMFLISIPTMQKMFNRITDSSAQRLSDKAQILLCRSLSNILLLPWPNLPEAEQQWAIRSTNYASLISALTRDYRSLKSSAILPQRKNQQDNTKVLIHQTLSILEDIVESISGEATKSRQICYQSLQESVQVSLALFPAFIHQSDITDKMLSFFLTLFQSLRVQMGVPFTEQVIQTFLNMFTREQLAESILHDGSTGCRVVEKFLKILQVVVQEPGQVFKPFLPNIIALCMEQVYPIVAEVGRVQLDPGLHLFVQT
;
A
#
# COMPACT_ATOMS: atom_id res chain seq x y z
N LEU A 1 11.82 -6.95 33.04
CA LEU A 1 12.82 -7.99 33.35
C LEU A 1 12.17 -9.13 34.13
N ALA A 2 11.53 -10.05 33.42
CA ALA A 2 11.35 -11.42 33.88
C ALA A 2 12.19 -12.28 32.94
N ASN A 3 13.37 -12.71 33.40
CA ASN A 3 14.12 -13.77 32.74
C ASN A 3 13.25 -15.03 32.81
N TYR A 4 12.56 -15.35 31.73
CA TYR A 4 12.28 -16.75 31.46
C TYR A 4 13.63 -17.36 31.14
N ASP A 5 14.26 -17.99 32.14
CA ASP A 5 15.27 -19.01 31.88
C ASP A 5 14.56 -20.06 31.00
N THR A 6 14.74 -19.97 29.68
CA THR A 6 14.46 -21.06 28.77
C THR A 6 15.20 -22.26 29.39
N PRO A 7 14.50 -23.34 29.80
CA PRO A 7 15.17 -24.42 30.49
C PRO A 7 16.24 -24.95 29.53
N ARG A 8 17.53 -24.81 29.90
CA ARG A 8 18.69 -25.22 29.08
C ARG A 8 18.55 -26.64 28.50
N GLY A 9 17.68 -27.49 29.06
CA GLY A 9 17.37 -28.83 28.55
C GLY A 9 16.60 -28.89 27.23
N TYR A 10 15.97 -27.81 26.75
CA TYR A 10 15.23 -27.80 25.48
C TYR A 10 15.92 -27.03 24.35
N GLU A 11 17.07 -26.43 24.61
CA GLU A 11 17.80 -25.62 23.62
C GLU A 11 18.15 -26.44 22.38
N ASP A 12 18.79 -27.59 22.56
CA ASP A 12 19.15 -28.51 21.47
C ASP A 12 17.90 -28.98 20.69
N ALA A 13 16.80 -29.25 21.38
CA ALA A 13 15.55 -29.69 20.76
C ALA A 13 14.92 -28.59 19.90
N LEU A 14 14.97 -27.32 20.35
CA LEU A 14 14.46 -26.19 19.59
C LEU A 14 15.34 -25.85 18.39
N VAL A 15 16.66 -25.97 18.51
CA VAL A 15 17.59 -25.81 17.38
C VAL A 15 17.39 -26.92 16.35
N LEU A 16 17.17 -28.16 16.80
CA LEU A 16 16.84 -29.28 15.91
C LEU A 16 15.49 -29.05 15.22
N LEU A 17 14.46 -28.62 15.96
CA LEU A 17 13.15 -28.28 15.40
C LEU A 17 13.28 -27.20 14.32
N LEU A 18 14.02 -26.13 14.59
CA LEU A 18 14.27 -25.07 13.61
C LEU A 18 14.93 -25.64 12.34
N THR A 19 15.98 -26.44 12.50
CA THR A 19 16.70 -27.04 11.38
C THR A 19 15.77 -27.91 10.53
N GLU A 20 14.97 -28.76 11.17
CA GLU A 20 14.03 -29.63 10.47
C GLU A 20 12.91 -28.86 9.78
N VAL A 21 12.37 -27.80 10.41
CA VAL A 21 11.36 -26.93 9.79
C VAL A 21 11.94 -26.21 8.58
N LEU A 22 13.17 -25.68 8.67
CA LEU A 22 13.84 -25.06 7.53
C LEU A 22 14.07 -26.06 6.39
N ASN A 23 14.50 -27.28 6.70
CA ASN A 23 14.63 -28.33 5.69
C ASN A 23 13.28 -28.66 5.04
N ARG A 24 12.20 -28.71 5.83
CA ARG A 24 10.84 -29.07 5.37
C ARG A 24 10.22 -28.05 4.42
N ILE A 25 10.59 -26.77 4.51
CA ILE A 25 10.08 -25.72 3.60
C ILE A 25 10.93 -25.54 2.34
N GLN A 26 12.06 -26.24 2.24
CA GLN A 26 12.97 -26.13 1.10
C GLN A 26 12.82 -27.30 0.13
N PHE A 27 12.62 -26.97 -1.15
CA PHE A 27 12.55 -27.90 -2.28
C PHE A 27 13.80 -28.77 -2.38
N ARG A 28 15.00 -28.26 -2.07
CA ARG A 28 16.22 -29.09 -2.12
C ARG A 28 16.16 -30.34 -1.20
N TYR A 29 15.36 -30.30 -0.13
CA TYR A 29 15.24 -31.40 0.84
C TYR A 29 13.88 -32.09 0.77
N ASN A 30 12.81 -31.36 0.42
CA ASN A 30 11.44 -31.87 0.50
C ASN A 30 10.63 -31.71 -0.81
N GLN A 31 11.29 -31.65 -1.98
CA GLN A 31 10.65 -31.40 -3.28
C GLN A 31 9.34 -32.18 -3.49
N ALA A 32 9.35 -33.50 -3.28
CA ALA A 32 8.21 -34.36 -3.58
C ALA A 32 6.93 -33.94 -2.84
N GLN A 33 7.03 -33.56 -1.56
CA GLN A 33 5.87 -33.13 -0.78
C GLN A 33 5.46 -31.70 -1.11
N LEU A 34 6.43 -30.82 -1.39
CA LEU A 34 6.16 -29.42 -1.67
C LEU A 34 5.52 -29.22 -3.06
N GLU A 35 5.79 -30.11 -4.01
CA GLU A 35 5.13 -30.14 -5.33
C GLU A 35 3.70 -30.71 -5.29
N GLU A 36 3.33 -31.44 -4.23
CA GLU A 36 1.97 -31.97 -4.03
C GLU A 36 1.01 -30.91 -3.48
N LEU A 37 1.53 -29.85 -2.84
CA LEU A 37 0.73 -28.76 -2.28
C LEU A 37 0.17 -27.86 -3.38
N ASP A 38 -1.11 -27.55 -3.31
CA ASP A 38 -1.73 -26.65 -4.28
C ASP A 38 -1.20 -25.21 -4.15
N ASP A 39 -0.71 -24.65 -5.26
CA ASP A 39 -0.21 -23.28 -5.38
C ASP A 39 -1.05 -22.45 -6.38
N GLU A 40 -2.25 -22.93 -6.76
CA GLU A 40 -3.12 -22.25 -7.71
C GLU A 40 -4.46 -21.79 -7.11
N THR A 41 -5.12 -22.62 -6.30
CA THR A 41 -6.45 -22.28 -5.78
C THR A 41 -6.36 -21.47 -4.49
N LEU A 42 -7.13 -20.39 -4.42
CA LEU A 42 -7.24 -19.55 -3.23
C LEU A 42 -8.40 -20.02 -2.37
N ASP A 43 -8.17 -20.09 -1.07
CA ASP A 43 -9.19 -20.34 -0.06
C ASP A 43 -9.94 -19.05 0.37
N ASP A 44 -10.78 -19.18 1.40
CA ASP A 44 -11.56 -18.08 1.99
C ASP A 44 -10.68 -16.93 2.54
N ASP A 45 -9.42 -17.21 2.90
CA ASP A 45 -8.42 -16.25 3.39
C ASP A 45 -7.58 -15.65 2.26
N GLN A 46 -7.90 -15.95 0.99
CA GLN A 46 -7.13 -15.54 -0.19
C GLN A 46 -5.69 -16.09 -0.20
N GLN A 47 -5.49 -17.31 0.32
CA GLN A 47 -4.20 -18.00 0.34
C GLN A 47 -4.27 -19.33 -0.40
N THR A 48 -3.14 -19.77 -0.96
CA THR A 48 -3.00 -21.14 -1.49
C THR A 48 -2.67 -22.12 -0.37
N GLU A 49 -2.84 -23.43 -0.60
CA GLU A 49 -2.43 -24.45 0.35
C GLU A 49 -0.91 -24.36 0.65
N TRP A 50 -0.11 -24.20 -0.40
CA TRP A 50 1.32 -23.93 -0.33
C TRP A 50 1.63 -22.74 0.58
N GLN A 51 0.95 -21.61 0.37
CA GLN A 51 1.15 -20.40 1.16
C GLN A 51 0.78 -20.64 2.62
N ARG A 52 -0.37 -21.26 2.91
CA ARG A 52 -0.77 -21.56 4.29
C ARG A 52 0.27 -22.43 5.00
N TYR A 53 0.73 -23.50 4.36
CA TYR A 53 1.76 -24.39 4.92
C TYR A 53 3.07 -23.65 5.21
N LEU A 54 3.55 -22.84 4.25
CA LEU A 54 4.76 -22.05 4.41
C LEU A 54 4.60 -21.08 5.58
N LEU A 55 3.50 -20.31 5.62
CA LEU A 55 3.28 -19.32 6.66
C LEU A 55 3.21 -19.96 8.06
N GLN A 56 2.55 -21.11 8.22
CA GLN A 56 2.52 -21.83 9.49
C GLN A 56 3.91 -22.33 9.91
N SER A 57 4.69 -22.85 8.96
CA SER A 57 6.08 -23.27 9.22
C SER A 57 6.95 -22.10 9.66
N LEU A 58 6.79 -20.94 9.02
CA LEU A 58 7.52 -19.72 9.37
C LEU A 58 7.11 -19.14 10.73
N GLU A 59 5.87 -19.37 11.21
CA GLU A 59 5.50 -19.00 12.58
C GLU A 59 6.30 -19.82 13.61
N VAL A 60 6.55 -21.11 13.33
CA VAL A 60 7.42 -21.93 14.19
C VAL A 60 8.84 -21.37 14.21
N VAL A 61 9.38 -21.00 13.04
CA VAL A 61 10.70 -20.35 12.93
C VAL A 61 10.75 -19.05 13.74
N ALA A 62 9.75 -18.19 13.61
CA ALA A 62 9.66 -16.93 14.36
C ALA A 62 9.62 -17.16 15.88
N LYS A 63 8.83 -18.14 16.33
CA LYS A 63 8.77 -18.51 17.76
C LYS A 63 10.09 -19.07 18.30
N VAL A 64 10.82 -19.84 17.51
CA VAL A 64 12.17 -20.28 17.91
C VAL A 64 13.14 -19.08 17.95
N MET A 65 13.04 -18.14 17.01
CA MET A 65 13.84 -16.89 17.04
C MET A 65 13.56 -16.04 18.28
N GLU A 66 12.30 -15.98 18.74
CA GLU A 66 11.91 -15.30 19.97
C GLU A 66 12.64 -15.88 21.19
N LEU A 67 12.75 -17.21 21.25
CA LEU A 67 13.33 -17.94 22.39
C LEU A 67 14.87 -18.07 22.32
N LEU A 68 15.42 -18.33 21.13
CA LEU A 68 16.83 -18.64 20.87
C LEU A 68 17.38 -17.81 19.69
N PRO A 69 17.41 -16.49 19.80
CA PRO A 69 17.68 -15.57 18.68
C PRO A 69 19.03 -15.79 18.00
N THR A 70 20.10 -15.96 18.78
CA THR A 70 21.45 -16.14 18.25
C THR A 70 21.57 -17.46 17.48
N HIS A 71 21.03 -18.54 18.05
CA HIS A 71 21.04 -19.86 17.40
C HIS A 71 20.14 -19.88 16.16
N ALA A 72 18.98 -19.22 16.22
CA ALA A 72 18.08 -19.14 15.09
C ALA A 72 18.69 -18.37 13.92
N PHE A 73 19.33 -17.22 14.21
CA PHE A 73 20.06 -16.46 13.21
C PHE A 73 21.25 -17.24 12.63
N SER A 74 22.06 -17.88 13.48
CA SER A 74 23.23 -18.66 13.02
C SER A 74 22.84 -19.89 12.20
N THR A 75 21.62 -20.39 12.35
CA THR A 75 21.09 -21.52 11.57
C THR A 75 20.47 -21.05 10.25
N LEU A 76 19.63 -20.01 10.28
CA LEU A 76 18.90 -19.52 9.10
C LEU A 76 19.82 -18.76 8.12
N PHE A 77 20.66 -17.87 8.63
CA PHE A 77 21.38 -16.92 7.78
C PHE A 77 22.38 -17.59 6.82
N PRO A 78 23.16 -18.63 7.20
CA PRO A 78 24.01 -19.35 6.25
C PRO A 78 23.23 -19.98 5.10
N VAL A 79 22.07 -20.59 5.38
CA VAL A 79 21.22 -21.23 4.37
C VAL A 79 20.65 -20.21 3.39
N LEU A 80 20.24 -19.04 3.90
CA LEU A 80 19.88 -17.90 3.06
C LEU A 80 21.06 -17.46 2.18
N GLN A 81 22.24 -17.28 2.78
CA GLN A 81 23.43 -16.78 2.11
C GLN A 81 23.86 -17.69 0.95
N GLU A 82 23.83 -19.01 1.11
CA GLU A 82 24.09 -19.95 0.02
C GLU A 82 23.17 -19.74 -1.18
N ASN A 83 21.86 -19.59 -0.95
CA ASN A 83 20.89 -19.40 -2.01
C ASN A 83 20.99 -18.00 -2.64
N LEU A 84 21.30 -16.97 -1.84
CA LEU A 84 21.62 -15.63 -2.35
C LEU A 84 22.83 -15.66 -3.28
N ASP A 85 23.87 -16.40 -2.94
CA ASP A 85 25.09 -16.48 -3.76
C ASP A 85 24.82 -17.16 -5.11
N VAL A 86 23.94 -18.16 -5.16
CA VAL A 86 23.46 -18.74 -6.44
C VAL A 86 22.75 -17.68 -7.28
N TYR A 87 21.79 -16.95 -6.70
CA TYR A 87 21.01 -15.95 -7.43
C TYR A 87 21.86 -14.77 -7.92
N LEU A 88 22.72 -14.23 -7.05
CA LEU A 88 23.67 -13.15 -7.37
C LEU A 88 24.74 -13.59 -8.37
N GLY A 89 25.02 -14.90 -8.45
CA GLY A 89 25.91 -15.49 -9.43
C GLY A 89 25.31 -15.65 -10.83
N LEU A 90 23.98 -15.50 -11.00
CA LEU A 90 23.31 -15.77 -12.29
C LEU A 90 23.84 -14.91 -13.44
N GLN A 91 24.36 -13.72 -13.17
CA GLN A 91 24.91 -12.82 -14.18
C GLN A 91 25.98 -13.48 -15.06
N GLN A 92 26.78 -14.39 -14.51
CA GLN A 92 27.83 -15.08 -15.27
C GLN A 92 27.28 -16.04 -16.35
N PHE A 93 26.01 -16.43 -16.22
CA PHE A 93 25.31 -17.28 -17.17
C PHE A 93 24.44 -16.49 -18.15
N ILE A 94 24.45 -15.15 -18.09
CA ILE A 94 23.67 -14.32 -18.99
C ILE A 94 24.47 -14.07 -20.27
N VAL A 95 23.87 -14.40 -21.41
CA VAL A 95 24.42 -14.15 -22.74
C VAL A 95 23.56 -13.10 -23.45
N THR A 96 24.20 -12.13 -24.07
CA THR A 96 23.54 -11.13 -24.93
C THR A 96 23.42 -11.72 -26.34
N SER A 97 22.19 -12.01 -26.76
CA SER A 97 21.87 -12.34 -28.15
C SER A 97 21.27 -11.11 -28.85
N GLY A 98 21.31 -11.05 -30.17
CA GLY A 98 20.84 -9.90 -30.95
C GLY A 98 19.39 -9.47 -30.70
N THR A 99 18.57 -10.31 -30.04
CA THR A 99 17.17 -10.05 -29.67
C THR A 99 16.96 -9.74 -28.19
N GLY A 100 17.96 -9.88 -27.32
CA GLY A 100 17.80 -9.66 -25.87
C GLY A 100 18.83 -10.38 -25.00
N HIS A 101 18.59 -10.36 -23.68
CA HIS A 101 19.38 -11.11 -22.70
C HIS A 101 18.74 -12.47 -22.46
N ARG A 102 19.56 -13.53 -22.48
CA ARG A 102 19.13 -14.90 -22.24
C ARG A 102 19.98 -15.55 -21.14
N LEU A 103 19.32 -16.30 -20.26
CA LEU A 103 19.97 -17.17 -19.30
C LEU A 103 20.43 -18.47 -19.99
N ASN A 104 21.74 -18.69 -20.05
CA ASN A 104 22.37 -19.84 -20.68
C ASN A 104 22.48 -21.04 -19.72
N ILE A 105 21.38 -21.37 -19.07
CA ILE A 105 21.20 -22.59 -18.27
C ILE A 105 20.10 -23.37 -18.98
N THR A 106 20.50 -24.41 -19.72
CA THR A 106 19.63 -25.14 -20.65
C THR A 106 19.53 -26.63 -20.36
N ALA A 107 20.50 -27.20 -19.65
CA ALA A 107 20.46 -28.60 -19.25
C ALA A 107 19.34 -28.81 -18.22
N GLU A 108 18.52 -29.83 -18.44
CA GLU A 108 17.33 -30.12 -17.63
C GLU A 108 17.63 -30.21 -16.13
N ASN A 109 18.71 -30.92 -15.77
CA ASN A 109 19.15 -31.05 -14.38
C ASN A 109 19.55 -29.71 -13.76
N ASP A 110 20.23 -28.84 -14.51
CA ASP A 110 20.65 -27.53 -14.02
C ASP A 110 19.46 -26.58 -13.89
N CYS A 111 18.50 -26.65 -14.82
CA CYS A 111 17.22 -25.94 -14.74
C CYS A 111 16.43 -26.37 -13.50
N ARG A 112 16.33 -27.68 -13.22
CA ARG A 112 15.64 -28.20 -12.04
C ARG A 112 16.31 -27.76 -10.74
N ARG A 113 17.65 -27.80 -10.68
CA ARG A 113 18.43 -27.32 -9.52
C ARG A 113 18.24 -25.83 -9.30
N LEU A 114 18.24 -25.05 -10.37
CA LEU A 114 17.99 -23.61 -10.30
C LEU A 114 16.57 -23.33 -9.80
N HIS A 115 15.56 -23.99 -10.37
CA HIS A 115 14.17 -23.89 -9.91
C HIS A 115 14.05 -24.11 -8.40
N CYS A 116 14.60 -25.22 -7.90
CA CYS A 116 14.59 -25.53 -6.46
C CYS A 116 15.28 -24.43 -5.65
N SER A 117 16.46 -23.96 -6.08
CA SER A 117 17.20 -22.91 -5.37
C SER A 117 16.47 -21.56 -5.35
N LEU A 118 15.75 -21.21 -6.42
CA LEU A 118 14.95 -19.98 -6.46
C LEU A 118 13.71 -20.07 -5.56
N ARG A 119 13.02 -21.22 -5.56
CA ARG A 119 11.88 -21.47 -4.65
C ARG A 119 12.32 -21.50 -3.18
N ASP A 120 13.47 -22.12 -2.88
CA ASP A 120 14.11 -22.08 -1.57
C ASP A 120 14.41 -20.64 -1.15
N LEU A 121 15.05 -19.87 -2.03
CA LEU A 121 15.39 -18.47 -1.75
C LEU A 121 14.14 -17.63 -1.48
N SER A 122 13.08 -17.79 -2.28
CA SER A 122 11.80 -17.11 -2.08
C SER A 122 11.20 -17.40 -0.70
N SER A 123 11.24 -18.66 -0.27
CA SER A 123 10.74 -19.09 1.05
C SER A 123 11.60 -18.56 2.20
N LEU A 124 12.93 -18.57 2.04
CA LEU A 124 13.86 -18.03 3.03
C LEU A 124 13.79 -16.51 3.15
N LEU A 125 13.56 -15.79 2.05
CA LEU A 125 13.33 -14.34 2.08
C LEU A 125 12.05 -13.98 2.86
N GLN A 126 10.99 -14.79 2.73
CA GLN A 126 9.79 -14.64 3.55
C GLN A 126 10.08 -14.90 5.03
N ALA A 127 10.87 -15.94 5.33
CA ALA A 127 11.32 -16.22 6.70
C ALA A 127 12.02 -15.00 7.30
N VAL A 128 13.03 -14.47 6.60
CA VAL A 128 13.81 -13.31 7.02
C VAL A 128 12.94 -12.07 7.19
N GLY A 129 12.02 -11.80 6.26
CA GLY A 129 11.09 -10.68 6.36
C GLY A 129 10.26 -10.72 7.65
N ARG A 130 9.79 -11.91 8.06
CA ARG A 130 9.07 -12.08 9.33
C ARG A 130 9.93 -11.88 10.57
N LEU A 131 11.24 -12.08 10.46
CA LEU A 131 12.13 -11.87 11.59
C LEU A 131 12.41 -10.39 11.88
N ALA A 132 12.00 -9.46 11.00
CA ALA A 132 12.29 -8.04 11.11
C ALA A 132 11.88 -7.44 12.47
N GLU A 133 10.75 -7.85 13.03
CA GLU A 133 10.24 -7.32 14.31
C GLU A 133 11.19 -7.63 15.48
N TYR A 134 11.89 -8.77 15.45
CA TYR A 134 12.82 -9.20 16.50
C TYR A 134 14.14 -8.43 16.50
N PHE A 135 14.35 -7.55 15.53
CA PHE A 135 15.52 -6.68 15.46
C PHE A 135 15.22 -5.25 15.91
N THR A 136 13.98 -4.93 16.31
CA THR A 136 13.59 -3.58 16.74
C THR A 136 13.36 -3.50 18.26
N GLY A 137 13.07 -2.30 18.77
CA GLY A 137 12.77 -2.06 20.18
C GLY A 137 13.99 -2.26 21.08
N ASP A 138 13.78 -2.90 22.25
CA ASP A 138 14.82 -3.11 23.26
C ASP A 138 16.00 -3.96 22.76
N MET A 139 15.76 -4.82 21.77
CA MET A 139 16.78 -5.71 21.20
C MET A 139 17.60 -5.07 20.08
N PHE A 140 17.24 -3.85 19.64
CA PHE A 140 17.87 -3.18 18.51
C PHE A 140 19.39 -3.06 18.64
N ALA A 141 19.86 -2.49 19.75
CA ALA A 141 21.30 -2.29 19.97
C ALA A 141 22.06 -3.63 20.06
N ALA A 142 21.46 -4.64 20.71
CA ALA A 142 22.09 -5.95 20.91
C ALA A 142 22.21 -6.76 19.60
N ARG A 143 21.31 -6.53 18.63
CA ARG A 143 21.23 -7.28 17.36
C ARG A 143 21.49 -6.42 16.13
N PHE A 144 22.05 -5.23 16.33
CA PHE A 144 22.25 -4.25 15.27
C PHE A 144 23.10 -4.79 14.12
N SER A 145 24.21 -5.48 14.43
CA SER A 145 25.12 -6.05 13.42
C SER A 145 24.44 -7.09 12.54
N ASP A 146 23.62 -7.94 13.15
CA ASP A 146 22.93 -9.05 12.47
C ASP A 146 21.86 -8.49 11.53
N ALA A 147 21.06 -7.53 12.03
CA ALA A 147 20.06 -6.83 11.25
C ALA A 147 20.68 -6.02 10.09
N LEU A 148 21.77 -5.30 10.36
CA LEU A 148 22.48 -4.53 9.34
C LEU A 148 23.00 -5.46 8.23
N THR A 149 23.58 -6.61 8.58
CA THR A 149 24.04 -7.61 7.62
C THR A 149 22.90 -8.11 6.74
N VAL A 150 21.72 -8.39 7.33
CA VAL A 150 20.52 -8.78 6.57
C VAL A 150 20.09 -7.66 5.63
N VAL A 151 19.96 -6.43 6.12
CA VAL A 151 19.50 -5.28 5.31
C VAL A 151 20.45 -5.00 4.16
N GLU A 152 21.77 -5.05 4.37
CA GLU A 152 22.77 -4.89 3.31
C GLU A 152 22.60 -5.95 2.21
N ARG A 153 22.33 -7.20 2.60
CA ARG A 153 22.08 -8.29 1.64
C ARG A 153 20.76 -8.10 0.88
N LEU A 154 19.69 -7.70 1.57
CA LEU A 154 18.39 -7.41 0.96
C LEU A 154 18.46 -6.25 -0.04
N VAL A 155 19.15 -5.16 0.32
CA VAL A 155 19.39 -4.02 -0.59
C VAL A 155 20.22 -4.46 -1.80
N LYS A 156 21.26 -5.27 -1.60
CA LYS A 156 22.09 -5.78 -2.70
C LYS A 156 21.30 -6.66 -3.67
N VAL A 157 20.50 -7.60 -3.17
CA VAL A 157 19.75 -8.55 -4.03
C VAL A 157 18.61 -7.88 -4.78
N THR A 158 17.90 -6.94 -4.15
CA THR A 158 16.86 -6.11 -4.81
C THR A 158 17.47 -5.24 -5.91
N LEU A 159 18.59 -4.56 -5.64
CA LEU A 159 19.28 -3.76 -6.65
C LEU A 159 19.73 -4.63 -7.83
N TYR A 160 20.35 -5.78 -7.55
CA TYR A 160 20.82 -6.72 -8.55
C TYR A 160 19.69 -7.20 -9.48
N GLY A 161 18.55 -7.63 -8.90
CA GLY A 161 17.38 -8.07 -9.66
C GLY A 161 16.85 -6.98 -10.60
N SER A 162 16.83 -5.73 -10.14
CA SER A 162 16.38 -4.57 -10.92
C SER A 162 17.36 -4.13 -12.00
N GLN A 163 18.66 -4.10 -11.72
CA GLN A 163 19.69 -3.67 -12.66
C GLN A 163 19.82 -4.64 -13.84
N ILE A 164 19.82 -5.94 -13.55
CA ILE A 164 19.97 -6.98 -14.56
C ILE A 164 18.64 -7.26 -15.27
N LYS A 165 17.52 -6.89 -14.64
CA LYS A 165 16.16 -7.16 -15.12
C LYS A 165 15.92 -8.66 -15.29
N LEU A 166 16.32 -9.45 -14.30
CA LEU A 166 16.18 -10.92 -14.31
C LEU A 166 14.73 -11.35 -14.55
N TYR A 167 13.76 -10.57 -14.09
CA TYR A 167 12.33 -10.77 -14.33
C TYR A 167 11.90 -10.70 -15.83
N ASN A 168 12.76 -10.17 -16.69
CA ASN A 168 12.51 -10.03 -18.13
C ASN A 168 13.51 -10.82 -18.99
N ILE A 169 14.35 -11.67 -18.38
CA ILE A 169 15.32 -12.47 -19.11
C ILE A 169 14.63 -13.64 -19.82
N GLU A 170 15.13 -14.02 -21.00
CA GLU A 170 14.72 -15.26 -21.65
C GLU A 170 15.35 -16.46 -20.93
N THR A 171 14.57 -17.50 -20.66
CA THR A 171 15.03 -18.73 -20.00
C THR A 171 14.71 -19.96 -20.85
N ALA A 172 15.39 -21.08 -20.60
CA ALA A 172 15.14 -22.33 -21.33
C ALA A 172 13.75 -22.93 -21.05
N VAL A 173 13.23 -22.70 -19.83
CA VAL A 173 11.91 -23.17 -19.38
C VAL A 173 11.11 -21.98 -18.82
N PRO A 174 10.52 -21.12 -19.68
CA PRO A 174 9.88 -19.87 -19.26
C PRO A 174 8.70 -20.05 -18.31
N SER A 175 7.94 -21.14 -18.43
CA SER A 175 6.78 -21.41 -17.57
C SER A 175 7.16 -21.69 -16.11
N VAL A 176 8.42 -22.05 -15.85
CA VAL A 176 8.91 -22.41 -14.50
C VAL A 176 9.84 -21.32 -13.97
N LEU A 177 10.96 -21.08 -14.67
CA LEU A 177 12.02 -20.22 -14.14
C LEU A 177 11.66 -18.73 -14.14
N LYS A 178 10.78 -18.28 -15.04
CA LYS A 178 10.40 -16.86 -15.08
C LYS A 178 9.57 -16.49 -13.85
N PRO A 179 8.48 -17.20 -13.50
CA PRO A 179 7.79 -17.03 -12.22
C PRO A 179 8.74 -17.05 -11.01
N ASP A 180 9.68 -18.01 -10.94
CA ASP A 180 10.62 -18.10 -9.82
C ASP A 180 11.50 -16.84 -9.67
N LEU A 181 12.03 -16.31 -10.78
CA LEU A 181 12.85 -15.09 -10.78
C LEU A 181 12.04 -13.86 -10.35
N ILE A 182 10.78 -13.79 -10.79
CA ILE A 182 9.83 -12.75 -10.36
C ILE A 182 9.57 -12.87 -8.86
N ASP A 183 9.37 -14.09 -8.37
CA ASP A 183 9.04 -14.35 -6.97
C ASP A 183 10.19 -14.04 -6.04
N VAL A 184 11.41 -14.48 -6.36
CA VAL A 184 12.61 -14.11 -5.59
C VAL A 184 12.74 -12.59 -5.49
N HIS A 185 12.54 -11.87 -6.59
CA HIS A 185 12.66 -10.42 -6.59
C HIS A 185 11.53 -9.74 -5.82
N ALA A 186 10.29 -10.19 -5.97
CA ALA A 186 9.15 -9.70 -5.21
C ALA A 186 9.35 -9.93 -3.69
N GLN A 187 9.77 -11.13 -3.30
CA GLN A 187 10.04 -11.45 -1.89
C GLN A 187 11.26 -10.70 -1.34
N SER A 188 12.26 -10.40 -2.17
CA SER A 188 13.38 -9.55 -1.77
C SER A 188 12.92 -8.12 -1.42
N LEU A 189 12.00 -7.56 -2.22
CA LEU A 189 11.40 -6.25 -1.97
C LEU A 189 10.51 -6.27 -0.72
N ALA A 190 9.68 -7.31 -0.57
CA ALA A 190 8.81 -7.48 0.60
C ALA A 190 9.59 -7.69 1.90
N ALA A 191 10.67 -8.48 1.87
CA ALA A 191 11.56 -8.64 3.00
C ALA A 191 12.22 -7.30 3.37
N LEU A 192 12.75 -6.54 2.39
CA LEU A 192 13.30 -5.21 2.65
C LEU A 192 12.25 -4.22 3.19
N GLN A 193 10.99 -4.35 2.74
CA GLN A 193 9.88 -3.56 3.25
C GLN A 193 9.64 -3.84 4.74
N ALA A 194 9.66 -5.10 5.17
CA ALA A 194 9.49 -5.46 6.58
C ALA A 194 10.57 -4.82 7.48
N TYR A 195 11.80 -4.70 6.98
CA TYR A 195 12.91 -4.02 7.68
C TYR A 195 12.82 -2.48 7.68
N CYS A 196 11.78 -1.86 7.10
CA CYS A 196 11.60 -0.42 7.19
C CYS A 196 11.39 0.08 8.63
N HIS A 197 10.81 -0.73 9.53
CA HIS A 197 10.73 -0.39 10.94
C HIS A 197 12.11 -0.35 11.61
N TRP A 198 12.97 -1.31 11.27
CA TRP A 198 14.36 -1.32 11.71
C TRP A 198 15.15 -0.12 11.14
N LEU A 199 14.95 0.21 9.86
CA LEU A 199 15.55 1.39 9.24
C LEU A 199 15.08 2.70 9.90
N ALA A 200 13.83 2.79 10.34
CA ALA A 200 13.31 3.96 11.06
C ALA A 200 13.96 4.14 12.44
N GLN A 201 14.15 3.04 13.18
CA GLN A 201 14.90 3.06 14.44
C GLN A 201 16.38 3.37 14.20
N TYR A 202 17.00 2.78 13.17
CA TYR A 202 18.36 3.11 12.77
C TYR A 202 18.50 4.60 12.49
N TYR A 203 17.63 5.18 11.66
CA TYR A 203 17.64 6.61 11.37
C TYR A 203 17.57 7.49 12.64
N SER A 204 16.82 7.04 13.64
CA SER A 204 16.63 7.77 14.90
C SER A 204 17.84 7.69 15.84
N GLU A 205 18.61 6.61 15.77
CA GLU A 205 19.81 6.39 16.60
C GLU A 205 21.13 6.69 15.85
N VAL A 206 21.05 7.09 14.58
CA VAL A 206 22.23 7.40 13.74
C VAL A 206 23.00 8.58 14.31
N HIS A 207 24.25 8.31 14.67
CA HIS A 207 25.27 9.34 14.93
C HIS A 207 25.94 9.75 13.59
N GLN A 208 26.58 10.92 13.55
CA GLN A 208 27.16 11.49 12.32
C GLN A 208 28.07 10.53 11.52
N GLN A 209 28.75 9.57 12.19
CA GLN A 209 29.64 8.60 11.54
C GLN A 209 28.90 7.50 10.75
N ASN A 210 27.67 7.15 11.12
CA ASN A 210 26.89 6.08 10.50
C ASN A 210 25.86 6.59 9.46
N LEU A 211 25.74 7.92 9.33
CA LEU A 211 24.78 8.55 8.43
C LEU A 211 25.05 8.22 6.96
N THR A 212 26.32 8.08 6.57
CA THR A 212 26.70 7.74 5.19
C THR A 212 26.22 6.35 4.79
N GLN A 213 26.38 5.35 5.66
CA GLN A 213 25.90 3.99 5.42
C GLN A 213 24.37 3.96 5.34
N PHE A 214 23.68 4.63 6.26
CA PHE A 214 22.22 4.74 6.23
C PHE A 214 21.72 5.39 4.93
N VAL A 215 22.30 6.53 4.53
CA VAL A 215 21.97 7.22 3.28
C VAL A 215 22.22 6.30 2.09
N SER A 216 23.31 5.53 2.08
CA SER A 216 23.61 4.55 1.03
C SER A 216 22.52 3.49 0.93
N LEU A 217 22.12 2.87 2.05
CA LEU A 217 21.09 1.82 2.06
C LEU A 217 19.77 2.31 1.46
N VAL A 218 19.27 3.47 1.92
CA VAL A 218 18.01 4.05 1.43
C VAL A 218 18.12 4.47 -0.04
N SER A 219 19.24 5.08 -0.43
CA SER A 219 19.45 5.52 -1.82
C SER A 219 19.52 4.32 -2.77
N THR A 220 20.23 3.26 -2.39
CA THR A 220 20.31 2.03 -3.18
C THR A 220 18.97 1.32 -3.25
N ALA A 221 18.17 1.29 -2.17
CA ALA A 221 16.81 0.77 -2.21
C ALA A 221 15.94 1.55 -3.21
N LEU A 222 16.03 2.88 -3.25
CA LEU A 222 15.32 3.69 -4.25
C LEU A 222 15.80 3.43 -5.68
N GLU A 223 17.10 3.25 -5.89
CA GLU A 223 17.65 2.86 -7.19
C GLU A 223 17.13 1.51 -7.65
N ALA A 224 16.93 0.57 -6.74
CA ALA A 224 16.32 -0.73 -7.02
C ALA A 224 14.83 -0.61 -7.41
N ILE A 225 14.06 0.23 -6.71
CA ILE A 225 12.61 0.40 -6.93
C ILE A 225 12.30 1.11 -8.25
N ALA A 226 13.09 2.13 -8.61
CA ALA A 226 12.75 3.03 -9.70
C ALA A 226 12.55 2.43 -11.10
N PRO A 227 13.37 1.46 -11.57
CA PRO A 227 13.10 0.80 -12.84
C PRO A 227 11.85 -0.09 -12.81
N LEU A 228 11.38 -0.50 -11.63
CA LEU A 228 10.21 -1.36 -11.45
C LEU A 228 8.89 -0.59 -11.54
N ILE A 229 8.92 0.72 -11.28
CA ILE A 229 7.76 1.61 -11.43
C ILE A 229 7.56 1.95 -12.92
N SER A 230 7.01 0.98 -13.64
CA SER A 230 6.72 1.06 -15.07
C SER A 230 5.57 0.14 -15.46
N SER A 231 4.74 0.57 -16.41
CA SER A 231 3.70 -0.23 -17.06
C SER A 231 4.20 -1.48 -17.77
N LYS A 232 5.51 -1.58 -18.04
CA LYS A 232 6.15 -2.73 -18.71
C LYS A 232 6.54 -3.85 -17.75
N VAL A 233 6.45 -3.61 -16.45
CA VAL A 233 6.83 -4.54 -15.40
C VAL A 233 5.58 -5.29 -14.94
N GLN A 234 5.72 -6.57 -14.63
CA GLN A 234 4.60 -7.37 -14.14
C GLN A 234 4.05 -6.81 -12.83
N GLU A 235 2.73 -6.90 -12.66
CA GLU A 235 2.00 -6.29 -11.56
C GLU A 235 2.54 -6.68 -10.17
N LYS A 236 2.89 -7.95 -9.94
CA LYS A 236 3.46 -8.41 -8.65
C LYS A 236 4.70 -7.62 -8.24
N LEU A 237 5.64 -7.39 -9.18
CA LEU A 237 6.86 -6.62 -8.91
C LEU A 237 6.59 -5.13 -8.79
N LEU A 238 5.73 -4.59 -9.65
CA LEU A 238 5.32 -3.19 -9.59
C LEU A 238 4.71 -2.86 -8.22
N LEU A 239 3.77 -3.69 -7.74
CA LEU A 239 3.14 -3.50 -6.44
C LEU A 239 4.13 -3.68 -5.29
N SER A 240 5.00 -4.70 -5.33
CA SER A 240 6.04 -4.90 -4.29
C SER A 240 6.97 -3.68 -4.18
N ALA A 241 7.37 -3.11 -5.32
CA ALA A 241 8.19 -1.91 -5.38
C ALA A 241 7.45 -0.67 -4.84
N CYS A 242 6.16 -0.51 -5.19
CA CYS A 242 5.30 0.54 -4.65
C CYS A 242 5.12 0.41 -3.13
N HIS A 243 4.91 -0.80 -2.59
CA HIS A 243 4.76 -1.02 -1.16
C HIS A 243 6.04 -0.70 -0.38
N LEU A 244 7.21 -1.09 -0.87
CA LEU A 244 8.48 -0.69 -0.27
C LEU A 244 8.64 0.84 -0.28
N LEU A 245 8.29 1.49 -1.40
CA LEU A 245 8.33 2.96 -1.47
C LEU A 245 7.37 3.63 -0.47
N VAL A 246 6.16 3.08 -0.30
CA VAL A 246 5.22 3.53 0.73
C VAL A 246 5.87 3.41 2.11
N SER A 247 6.45 2.26 2.46
CA SER A 247 7.10 2.05 3.77
C SER A 247 8.29 3.01 4.00
N LEU A 248 9.10 3.30 2.98
CA LEU A 248 10.14 4.33 3.08
C LEU A 248 9.55 5.72 3.34
N ALA A 249 8.44 6.06 2.67
CA ALA A 249 7.77 7.34 2.77
C ALA A 249 6.96 7.53 4.07
N THR A 250 6.42 6.45 4.67
CA THR A 250 5.53 6.51 5.84
C THR A 250 6.16 6.03 7.13
N THR A 251 7.20 5.20 7.08
CA THR A 251 7.82 4.61 8.27
C THR A 251 9.20 5.23 8.52
N VAL A 252 10.09 5.18 7.52
CA VAL A 252 11.47 5.68 7.68
C VAL A 252 11.54 7.22 7.62
N ARG A 253 10.83 7.82 6.65
CA ARG A 253 10.68 9.28 6.48
C ARG A 253 12.01 10.08 6.48
N PRO A 254 13.08 9.64 5.79
CA PRO A 254 14.35 10.34 5.86
C PRO A 254 14.29 11.68 5.11
N MET A 255 14.86 12.74 5.69
CA MET A 255 14.74 14.09 5.13
C MET A 255 15.30 14.24 3.70
N PHE A 256 16.35 13.49 3.38
CA PHE A 256 17.05 13.57 2.09
C PHE A 256 16.30 12.86 0.95
N LEU A 257 15.22 12.13 1.25
CA LEU A 257 14.49 11.33 0.26
C LEU A 257 13.99 12.16 -0.93
N ILE A 258 13.53 13.38 -0.66
CA ILE A 258 13.06 14.34 -1.68
C ILE A 258 14.18 14.84 -2.61
N SER A 259 15.42 14.84 -2.12
CA SER A 259 16.59 15.34 -2.84
C SER A 259 17.23 14.28 -3.75
N ILE A 260 16.84 13.01 -3.62
CA ILE A 260 17.39 11.93 -4.43
C ILE A 260 16.94 12.12 -5.90
N PRO A 261 17.86 12.15 -6.89
CA PRO A 261 17.51 12.38 -8.29
C PRO A 261 16.49 11.40 -8.86
N THR A 262 16.58 10.14 -8.42
CA THR A 262 15.63 9.08 -8.78
C THR A 262 14.22 9.40 -8.31
N MET A 263 14.07 9.97 -7.10
CA MET A 263 12.78 10.41 -6.57
C MET A 263 12.21 11.58 -7.37
N GLN A 264 13.04 12.57 -7.71
CA GLN A 264 12.64 13.70 -8.56
C GLN A 264 12.13 13.25 -9.94
N LYS A 265 12.77 12.24 -10.53
CA LYS A 265 12.29 11.63 -11.80
C LYS A 265 10.91 10.98 -11.64
N MET A 266 10.60 10.38 -10.49
CA MET A 266 9.26 9.81 -10.23
C MET A 266 8.20 10.89 -10.11
N PHE A 267 8.49 11.99 -9.39
CA PHE A 267 7.61 13.16 -9.32
C PHE A 267 7.31 13.69 -10.73
N ASN A 268 8.32 13.87 -11.57
CA ASN A 268 8.10 14.37 -12.93
C ASN A 268 7.27 13.41 -13.78
N ARG A 269 7.52 12.09 -13.69
CA ARG A 269 6.80 11.07 -14.45
C ARG A 269 5.31 11.00 -14.11
N ILE A 270 4.94 11.07 -12.84
CA ILE A 270 3.52 11.00 -12.44
C ILE A 270 2.75 12.26 -12.85
N THR A 271 3.43 13.41 -12.93
CA THR A 271 2.83 14.69 -13.32
C THR A 271 2.75 14.88 -14.84
N ASP A 272 3.43 14.04 -15.63
CA ASP A 272 3.40 14.12 -17.08
C ASP A 272 2.21 13.34 -17.65
N SER A 273 1.26 14.06 -18.25
CA SER A 273 0.07 13.48 -18.88
C SER A 273 0.35 12.56 -20.06
N SER A 274 1.55 12.59 -20.63
CA SER A 274 1.97 11.70 -21.71
C SER A 274 2.53 10.37 -21.22
N ALA A 275 2.76 10.22 -19.91
CA ALA A 275 3.28 9.00 -19.33
C ALA A 275 2.26 7.86 -19.42
N GLN A 276 2.74 6.65 -19.76
CA GLN A 276 1.92 5.44 -19.70
C GLN A 276 1.37 5.25 -18.29
N ARG A 277 0.04 5.13 -18.17
CA ARG A 277 -0.62 4.93 -16.88
C ARG A 277 -0.23 3.56 -16.31
N LEU A 278 0.06 3.56 -15.00
CA LEU A 278 0.24 2.35 -14.22
C LEU A 278 -1.13 1.69 -13.97
N SER A 279 -1.15 0.47 -13.41
CA SER A 279 -2.42 -0.09 -12.91
C SER A 279 -2.98 0.78 -11.78
N ASP A 280 -4.30 0.78 -11.60
CA ASP A 280 -4.99 1.67 -10.65
C ASP A 280 -4.40 1.54 -9.22
N LYS A 281 -4.16 0.31 -8.75
CA LYS A 281 -3.55 0.05 -7.43
C LYS A 281 -2.14 0.64 -7.33
N ALA A 282 -1.30 0.43 -8.33
CA ALA A 282 0.07 0.94 -8.34
C ALA A 282 0.11 2.48 -8.40
N GLN A 283 -0.80 3.08 -9.17
CA GLN A 283 -0.92 4.53 -9.27
C GLN A 283 -1.32 5.14 -7.92
N ILE A 284 -2.28 4.54 -7.23
CA ILE A 284 -2.71 4.96 -5.89
C ILE A 284 -1.53 4.90 -4.90
N LEU A 285 -0.83 3.76 -4.80
CA LEU A 285 0.31 3.59 -3.88
C LEU A 285 1.46 4.56 -4.17
N LEU A 286 1.75 4.82 -5.46
CA LEU A 286 2.78 5.78 -5.85
C LEU A 286 2.39 7.20 -5.46
N CYS A 287 1.16 7.63 -5.77
CA CYS A 287 0.65 8.95 -5.38
C CYS A 287 0.64 9.13 -3.85
N ARG A 288 0.24 8.10 -3.09
CA ARG A 288 0.31 8.07 -1.63
C ARG A 288 1.74 8.28 -1.15
N SER A 289 2.69 7.54 -1.70
CA SER A 289 4.11 7.64 -1.32
C SER A 289 4.65 9.05 -1.54
N LEU A 290 4.46 9.59 -2.75
CA LEU A 290 4.95 10.92 -3.12
C LEU A 290 4.29 12.03 -2.28
N SER A 291 3.00 11.88 -1.97
CA SER A 291 2.28 12.77 -1.07
C SER A 291 2.85 12.72 0.35
N ASN A 292 3.09 11.52 0.87
CA ASN A 292 3.59 11.33 2.24
C ASN A 292 5.02 11.85 2.44
N ILE A 293 5.87 11.77 1.41
CA ILE A 293 7.19 12.42 1.41
C ILE A 293 7.06 13.94 1.64
N LEU A 294 5.98 14.57 1.16
CA LEU A 294 5.76 16.01 1.28
C LEU A 294 4.90 16.41 2.48
N LEU A 295 4.05 15.52 2.99
CA LEU A 295 3.11 15.82 4.07
C LEU A 295 3.55 15.37 5.45
N LEU A 296 4.26 14.23 5.57
CA LEU A 296 4.55 13.64 6.88
C LEU A 296 5.75 14.32 7.54
N PRO A 297 5.70 14.65 8.84
CA PRO A 297 6.84 15.26 9.51
C PRO A 297 8.05 14.31 9.47
N TRP A 298 9.23 14.87 9.22
CA TRP A 298 10.48 14.14 9.36
C TRP A 298 10.73 13.85 10.84
N PRO A 299 11.11 12.62 11.20
CA PRO A 299 11.37 12.26 12.58
C PRO A 299 12.62 12.99 13.06
N ASN A 300 12.69 13.24 14.37
CA ASN A 300 13.85 13.81 15.06
C ASN A 300 14.25 15.23 14.63
N LEU A 301 13.39 15.95 13.89
CA LEU A 301 13.59 17.34 13.52
C LEU A 301 12.54 18.25 14.18
N PRO A 302 12.96 19.40 14.74
CA PRO A 302 12.03 20.37 15.29
C PRO A 302 11.16 21.01 14.19
N GLU A 303 10.01 21.55 14.56
CA GLU A 303 9.03 22.15 13.63
C GLU A 303 9.62 23.22 12.70
N ALA A 304 10.61 23.98 13.17
CA ALA A 304 11.29 25.01 12.38
C ALA A 304 12.14 24.45 11.22
N GLU A 305 12.61 23.20 11.33
CA GLU A 305 13.50 22.55 10.35
C GLU A 305 12.75 21.62 9.39
N GLN A 306 11.43 21.47 9.55
CA GLN A 306 10.58 20.61 8.72
C GLN A 306 10.40 21.12 7.27
N GLN A 307 10.89 22.33 6.97
CA GLN A 307 10.83 22.96 5.64
C GLN A 307 9.41 23.02 5.04
N TRP A 308 8.39 23.21 5.89
CA TRP A 308 6.98 23.16 5.50
C TRP A 308 6.62 24.08 4.33
N ALA A 309 7.24 25.26 4.21
CA ALA A 309 6.94 26.21 3.12
C ALA A 309 7.28 25.64 1.73
N ILE A 310 8.46 25.03 1.58
CA ILE A 310 8.90 24.42 0.32
C ILE A 310 8.07 23.18 0.03
N ARG A 311 7.88 22.32 1.05
CA ARG A 311 7.10 21.09 0.93
C ARG A 311 5.64 21.36 0.55
N SER A 312 5.03 22.38 1.15
CA SER A 312 3.67 22.83 0.81
C SER A 312 3.56 23.31 -0.64
N THR A 313 4.53 24.08 -1.13
CA THR A 313 4.56 24.53 -2.52
C THR A 313 4.67 23.33 -3.48
N ASN A 314 5.60 22.41 -3.21
CA ASN A 314 5.79 21.21 -4.02
C ASN A 314 4.54 20.30 -4.00
N TYR A 315 3.88 20.18 -2.85
CA TYR A 315 2.67 19.39 -2.71
C TYR A 315 1.49 20.01 -3.47
N ALA A 316 1.32 21.33 -3.40
CA ALA A 316 0.34 22.04 -4.21
C ALA A 316 0.57 21.84 -5.72
N SER A 317 1.83 21.88 -6.17
CA SER A 317 2.18 21.58 -7.57
C SER A 317 1.85 20.14 -7.97
N LEU A 318 2.14 19.16 -7.10
CA LEU A 318 1.81 17.75 -7.33
C LEU A 318 0.30 17.56 -7.48
N ILE A 319 -0.50 18.01 -6.50
CA ILE A 319 -1.95 17.87 -6.53
C ILE A 319 -2.56 18.61 -7.72
N SER A 320 -2.05 19.80 -8.05
CA SER A 320 -2.47 20.56 -9.22
C SER A 320 -2.27 19.75 -10.51
N ALA A 321 -1.11 19.12 -10.69
CA ALA A 321 -0.85 18.29 -11.85
C ALA A 321 -1.74 17.03 -11.90
N LEU A 322 -1.86 16.31 -10.78
CA LEU A 322 -2.67 15.08 -10.68
C LEU A 322 -4.17 15.32 -10.95
N THR A 323 -4.66 16.51 -10.60
CA THR A 323 -6.09 16.86 -10.70
C THR A 323 -6.39 17.81 -11.87
N ARG A 324 -5.42 18.11 -12.73
CA ARG A 324 -5.58 19.08 -13.82
C ARG A 324 -6.78 18.78 -14.72
N ASP A 325 -6.84 17.55 -15.23
CA ASP A 325 -7.89 17.14 -16.16
C ASP A 325 -9.25 17.07 -15.43
N TYR A 326 -9.26 16.62 -14.16
CA TYR A 326 -10.44 16.59 -13.32
C TYR A 326 -11.01 17.99 -13.05
N ARG A 327 -10.16 18.97 -12.70
CA ARG A 327 -10.57 20.36 -12.46
C ARG A 327 -11.14 21.02 -13.72
N SER A 328 -10.67 20.62 -14.90
CA SER A 328 -11.20 21.12 -16.18
C SER A 328 -12.65 20.71 -16.44
N LEU A 329 -13.17 19.66 -15.75
CA LEU A 329 -14.54 19.20 -15.90
C LEU A 329 -15.59 20.21 -15.45
N LYS A 330 -15.24 21.12 -14.52
CA LYS A 330 -16.17 22.15 -14.02
C LYS A 330 -16.73 23.02 -15.14
N SER A 331 -15.94 23.30 -16.17
CA SER A 331 -16.35 24.11 -17.32
C SER A 331 -17.14 23.32 -18.37
N SER A 332 -17.01 21.98 -18.40
CA SER A 332 -17.61 21.11 -19.42
C SER A 332 -18.90 20.41 -18.96
N ALA A 333 -19.18 20.37 -17.66
CA ALA A 333 -20.38 19.76 -17.08
C ALA A 333 -21.70 20.48 -17.47
N ILE A 334 -21.62 21.68 -18.05
CA ILE A 334 -22.76 22.50 -18.48
C ILE A 334 -23.26 22.10 -19.89
N LEU A 335 -22.49 21.33 -20.66
CA LEU A 335 -22.79 20.98 -22.04
C LEU A 335 -23.29 19.53 -22.18
N PRO A 336 -24.28 19.24 -23.04
CA PRO A 336 -24.70 17.87 -23.33
C PRO A 336 -23.52 17.06 -23.92
N GLN A 337 -23.05 16.06 -23.18
CA GLN A 337 -21.91 15.23 -23.60
C GLN A 337 -22.36 14.06 -24.48
N ARG A 338 -21.52 13.69 -25.46
CA ARG A 338 -21.71 12.45 -26.23
C ARG A 338 -21.41 11.23 -25.34
N LYS A 339 -22.07 10.09 -25.59
CA LYS A 339 -21.92 8.85 -24.79
C LYS A 339 -20.46 8.43 -24.54
N ASN A 340 -19.59 8.46 -25.56
CA ASN A 340 -18.16 8.14 -25.40
C ASN A 340 -17.36 9.17 -24.56
N GLN A 341 -17.78 10.43 -24.56
CA GLN A 341 -17.17 11.46 -23.69
C GLN A 341 -17.60 11.26 -22.24
N GLN A 342 -18.86 10.86 -22.03
CA GLN A 342 -19.40 10.56 -20.72
C GLN A 342 -18.66 9.40 -20.04
N ASP A 343 -18.39 8.29 -20.77
CA ASP A 343 -17.63 7.15 -20.24
C ASP A 343 -16.19 7.53 -19.83
N ASN A 344 -15.51 8.32 -20.66
CA ASN A 344 -14.17 8.83 -20.33
C ASN A 344 -14.19 9.76 -19.11
N THR A 345 -15.24 10.59 -18.98
CA THR A 345 -15.43 11.45 -17.81
C THR A 345 -15.66 10.62 -16.54
N LYS A 346 -16.43 9.52 -16.61
CA LYS A 346 -16.62 8.62 -15.47
C LYS A 346 -15.29 8.05 -14.97
N VAL A 347 -14.50 7.49 -15.88
CA VAL A 347 -13.19 6.89 -15.56
C VAL A 347 -12.27 7.92 -14.92
N LEU A 348 -12.22 9.13 -15.46
CA LEU A 348 -11.44 10.23 -14.89
C LEU A 348 -11.89 10.58 -13.46
N ILE A 349 -13.20 10.71 -13.22
CA ILE A 349 -13.73 10.99 -11.88
C ILE A 349 -13.34 9.87 -10.90
N HIS A 350 -13.58 8.61 -11.27
CA HIS A 350 -13.25 7.47 -10.41
C HIS A 350 -11.75 7.40 -10.08
N GLN A 351 -10.89 7.56 -11.07
CA GLN A 351 -9.44 7.49 -10.87
C GLN A 351 -8.93 8.64 -10.01
N THR A 352 -9.31 9.89 -10.33
CA THR A 352 -8.87 11.04 -9.55
C THR A 352 -9.38 10.97 -8.12
N LEU A 353 -10.67 10.69 -7.90
CA LEU A 353 -11.21 10.62 -6.55
C LEU A 353 -10.63 9.46 -5.75
N SER A 354 -10.31 8.32 -6.36
CA SER A 354 -9.64 7.22 -5.65
C SER A 354 -8.25 7.59 -5.16
N ILE A 355 -7.49 8.34 -5.96
CA ILE A 355 -6.17 8.85 -5.54
C ILE A 355 -6.33 9.86 -4.40
N LEU A 356 -7.27 10.81 -4.52
CA LEU A 356 -7.45 11.85 -3.50
C LEU A 356 -7.96 11.27 -2.17
N GLU A 357 -8.91 10.34 -2.23
CA GLU A 357 -9.43 9.62 -1.06
C GLU A 357 -8.31 8.90 -0.32
N ASP A 358 -7.49 8.13 -1.04
CA ASP A 358 -6.38 7.37 -0.48
C ASP A 358 -5.31 8.27 0.18
N ILE A 359 -5.00 9.42 -0.45
CA ILE A 359 -4.09 10.42 0.11
C ILE A 359 -4.65 10.97 1.43
N VAL A 360 -5.93 11.33 1.47
CA VAL A 360 -6.57 11.89 2.67
C VAL A 360 -6.62 10.86 3.80
N GLU A 361 -7.00 9.62 3.50
CA GLU A 361 -7.04 8.52 4.47
C GLU A 361 -5.66 8.28 5.08
N SER A 362 -4.60 8.35 4.25
CA SER A 362 -3.22 8.09 4.70
C SER A 362 -2.67 9.11 5.71
N ILE A 363 -3.32 10.27 5.89
CA ILE A 363 -2.92 11.31 6.84
C ILE A 363 -3.96 11.55 7.95
N SER A 364 -5.01 10.72 8.03
CA SER A 364 -6.13 10.90 8.96
C SER A 364 -5.68 11.01 10.43
N GLY A 365 -4.70 10.21 10.83
CA GLY A 365 -4.10 10.20 12.17
C GLY A 365 -2.95 11.19 12.40
N GLU A 366 -2.59 12.00 11.41
CA GLU A 366 -1.37 12.82 11.45
C GLU A 366 -1.62 14.24 12.00
N ALA A 367 -0.52 14.95 12.26
CA ALA A 367 -0.52 16.27 12.86
C ALA A 367 -1.34 17.31 12.08
N THR A 368 -1.84 18.32 12.79
CA THR A 368 -2.70 19.38 12.22
C THR A 368 -2.05 20.08 11.01
N LYS A 369 -0.72 20.26 11.01
CA LYS A 369 0.02 20.91 9.92
C LYS A 369 -0.05 20.13 8.62
N SER A 370 0.17 18.80 8.66
CA SER A 370 0.06 17.91 7.50
C SER A 370 -1.35 17.96 6.90
N ARG A 371 -2.38 17.88 7.77
CA ARG A 371 -3.78 18.00 7.36
C ARG A 371 -4.12 19.36 6.76
N GLN A 372 -3.58 20.45 7.31
CA GLN A 372 -3.75 21.80 6.75
C GLN A 372 -3.17 21.91 5.34
N ILE A 373 -1.91 21.49 5.14
CA ILE A 373 -1.24 21.52 3.83
C ILE A 373 -2.00 20.65 2.83
N CYS A 374 -2.46 19.48 3.26
CA CYS A 374 -3.25 18.56 2.45
C CYS A 374 -4.54 19.22 1.97
N TYR A 375 -5.37 19.71 2.90
CA TYR A 375 -6.64 20.34 2.55
C TYR A 375 -6.47 21.59 1.68
N GLN A 376 -5.51 22.47 2.00
CA GLN A 376 -5.24 23.68 1.23
C GLN A 376 -4.96 23.37 -0.25
N SER A 377 -4.23 22.29 -0.52
CA SER A 377 -3.92 21.89 -1.89
C SER A 377 -5.07 21.18 -2.59
N LEU A 378 -5.94 20.52 -1.82
CA LEU A 378 -7.13 19.82 -2.34
C LEU A 378 -8.35 20.71 -2.53
N GLN A 379 -8.38 21.91 -1.93
CA GLN A 379 -9.56 22.77 -1.82
C GLN A 379 -10.30 22.96 -3.16
N GLU A 380 -9.57 23.21 -4.24
CA GLU A 380 -10.17 23.38 -5.57
C GLU A 380 -10.81 22.08 -6.08
N SER A 381 -10.16 20.93 -5.91
CA SER A 381 -10.70 19.62 -6.28
C SER A 381 -11.93 19.26 -5.46
N VAL A 382 -11.99 19.63 -4.18
CA VAL A 382 -13.17 19.44 -3.33
C VAL A 382 -14.33 20.31 -3.83
N GLN A 383 -14.07 21.56 -4.19
CA GLN A 383 -15.09 22.45 -4.75
C GLN A 383 -15.60 21.96 -6.11
N VAL A 384 -14.71 21.44 -6.97
CA VAL A 384 -15.10 20.81 -8.24
C VAL A 384 -15.96 19.58 -7.97
N SER A 385 -15.61 18.74 -7.01
CA SER A 385 -16.40 17.57 -6.62
C SER A 385 -17.82 17.97 -6.21
N LEU A 386 -17.96 19.00 -5.37
CA LEU A 386 -19.26 19.50 -4.94
C LEU A 386 -20.08 20.08 -6.11
N ALA A 387 -19.41 20.80 -7.03
CA ALA A 387 -20.07 21.40 -8.19
C ALA A 387 -20.51 20.37 -9.24
N LEU A 388 -19.77 19.26 -9.37
CA LEU A 388 -20.13 18.17 -10.28
C LEU A 388 -21.23 17.28 -9.71
N PHE A 389 -21.40 17.22 -8.38
CA PHE A 389 -22.33 16.32 -7.71
C PHE A 389 -23.76 16.37 -8.30
N PRO A 390 -24.41 17.55 -8.50
CA PRO A 390 -25.76 17.59 -9.07
C PRO A 390 -25.84 17.05 -10.50
N ALA A 391 -24.77 17.16 -11.30
CA ALA A 391 -24.75 16.68 -12.67
C ALA A 391 -24.69 15.14 -12.76
N PHE A 392 -24.27 14.48 -11.69
CA PHE A 392 -24.07 13.03 -11.63
C PHE A 392 -24.97 12.32 -10.62
N ILE A 393 -25.92 13.01 -9.99
CA ILE A 393 -26.79 12.46 -8.93
C ILE A 393 -27.56 11.20 -9.36
N HIS A 394 -27.96 11.11 -10.64
CA HIS A 394 -28.67 9.96 -11.21
C HIS A 394 -27.73 8.83 -11.68
N GLN A 395 -26.43 8.94 -11.43
CA GLN A 395 -25.43 7.92 -11.76
C GLN A 395 -24.86 7.36 -10.45
N SER A 396 -25.40 6.23 -9.98
CA SER A 396 -25.08 5.68 -8.67
C SER A 396 -23.62 5.26 -8.52
N ASP A 397 -22.96 4.81 -9.58
CA ASP A 397 -21.52 4.50 -9.59
C ASP A 397 -20.66 5.71 -9.21
N ILE A 398 -20.92 6.85 -9.85
CA ILE A 398 -20.19 8.09 -9.62
C ILE A 398 -20.60 8.72 -8.29
N THR A 399 -21.90 8.74 -7.99
CA THR A 399 -22.44 9.29 -6.74
C THR A 399 -21.86 8.54 -5.54
N ASP A 400 -21.79 7.20 -5.60
CA ASP A 400 -21.17 6.37 -4.58
C ASP A 400 -19.71 6.79 -4.35
N LYS A 401 -18.95 7.00 -5.44
CA LYS A 401 -17.56 7.43 -5.35
C LYS A 401 -17.38 8.86 -4.82
N MET A 402 -18.22 9.79 -5.24
CA MET A 402 -18.19 11.17 -4.73
C MET A 402 -18.52 11.21 -3.24
N LEU A 403 -19.54 10.47 -2.78
CA LEU A 403 -19.85 10.36 -1.37
C LEU A 403 -18.75 9.67 -0.57
N SER A 404 -18.07 8.66 -1.14
CA SER A 404 -16.90 8.03 -0.49
C SER A 404 -15.79 9.06 -0.23
N PHE A 405 -15.50 9.90 -1.23
CA PHE A 405 -14.53 10.97 -1.11
C PHE A 405 -14.94 11.99 -0.04
N PHE A 406 -16.18 12.47 -0.04
CA PHE A 406 -16.65 13.41 0.97
C PHE A 406 -16.70 12.79 2.37
N LEU A 407 -17.11 11.53 2.52
CA LEU A 407 -17.06 10.83 3.80
C LEU A 407 -15.63 10.81 4.36
N THR A 408 -14.65 10.47 3.52
CA THR A 408 -13.22 10.45 3.90
C THR A 408 -12.72 11.84 4.29
N LEU A 409 -13.13 12.90 3.58
CA LEU A 409 -12.83 14.29 3.94
C LEU A 409 -13.44 14.67 5.29
N PHE A 410 -14.69 14.29 5.56
CA PHE A 410 -15.37 14.61 6.83
C PHE A 410 -14.74 13.86 8.00
N GLN A 411 -14.29 12.63 7.81
CA GLN A 411 -13.62 11.86 8.85
C GLN A 411 -12.22 12.41 9.14
N SER A 412 -11.48 12.85 8.13
CA SER A 412 -10.04 13.16 8.26
C SER A 412 -9.72 14.66 8.33
N LEU A 413 -10.47 15.50 7.60
CA LEU A 413 -10.15 16.90 7.30
C LEU A 413 -11.26 17.91 7.64
N ARG A 414 -12.36 17.49 8.28
CA ARG A 414 -13.50 18.38 8.61
C ARG A 414 -13.10 19.68 9.32
N VAL A 415 -12.18 19.60 10.28
CA VAL A 415 -11.68 20.78 11.01
C VAL A 415 -10.99 21.76 10.06
N GLN A 416 -10.22 21.26 9.10
CA GLN A 416 -9.52 22.06 8.10
C GLN A 416 -10.48 22.62 7.05
N MET A 417 -11.56 21.89 6.72
CA MET A 417 -12.63 22.36 5.84
C MET A 417 -13.32 23.61 6.39
N GLY A 418 -13.47 23.66 7.71
CA GLY A 418 -14.15 24.73 8.41
C GLY A 418 -15.67 24.58 8.35
N VAL A 419 -16.32 25.17 9.35
CA VAL A 419 -17.78 25.09 9.53
C VAL A 419 -18.55 25.55 8.30
N PRO A 420 -18.30 26.75 7.73
CA PRO A 420 -19.17 27.28 6.66
C PRO A 420 -19.20 26.38 5.41
N PHE A 421 -18.04 25.81 5.06
CA PHE A 421 -17.96 24.92 3.90
C PHE A 421 -18.57 23.56 4.19
N THR A 422 -18.41 23.05 5.41
CA THR A 422 -19.06 21.81 5.86
C THR A 422 -20.58 21.93 5.80
N GLU A 423 -21.14 23.04 6.29
CA GLU A 423 -22.58 23.35 6.20
C GLU A 423 -23.07 23.41 4.76
N GLN A 424 -22.30 24.06 3.87
CA GLN A 424 -22.62 24.13 2.44
C GLN A 424 -22.72 22.73 1.81
N VAL A 425 -21.77 21.84 2.10
CA VAL A 425 -21.76 20.47 1.58
C VAL A 425 -22.98 19.69 2.08
N ILE A 426 -23.25 19.74 3.39
CA ILE A 426 -24.41 19.05 4.00
C ILE A 426 -25.72 19.57 3.40
N GLN A 427 -25.89 20.89 3.31
CA GLN A 427 -27.09 21.48 2.73
C GLN A 427 -27.28 21.10 1.27
N THR A 428 -26.18 21.02 0.50
CA THR A 428 -26.22 20.56 -0.89
C THR A 428 -26.73 19.11 -0.96
N PHE A 429 -26.19 18.21 -0.14
CA PHE A 429 -26.63 16.81 -0.12
C PHE A 429 -28.08 16.66 0.34
N LEU A 430 -28.49 17.34 1.42
CA LEU A 430 -29.88 17.33 1.90
C LEU A 430 -30.87 17.83 0.84
N ASN A 431 -30.48 18.84 0.05
CA ASN A 431 -31.33 19.37 -1.02
C ASN A 431 -31.40 18.43 -2.23
N MET A 432 -30.37 17.63 -2.49
CA MET A 432 -30.30 16.76 -3.67
C MET A 432 -30.90 15.37 -3.44
N PHE A 433 -30.81 14.82 -2.23
CA PHE A 433 -31.41 13.53 -1.88
C PHE A 433 -32.89 13.68 -1.52
N THR A 434 -33.73 13.91 -2.53
CA THR A 434 -35.18 13.90 -2.36
C THR A 434 -35.71 12.49 -2.16
N ARG A 435 -36.98 12.37 -1.73
CA ARG A 435 -37.65 11.07 -1.59
C ARG A 435 -37.62 10.26 -2.88
N GLU A 436 -37.83 10.89 -4.03
CA GLU A 436 -37.79 10.23 -5.34
C GLU A 436 -36.39 9.68 -5.63
N GLN A 437 -35.35 10.48 -5.39
CA GLN A 437 -33.97 10.07 -5.64
C GLN A 437 -33.52 8.92 -4.72
N LEU A 438 -33.95 8.96 -3.46
CA LEU A 438 -33.70 7.89 -2.50
C LEU A 438 -34.45 6.62 -2.88
N ALA A 439 -35.71 6.73 -3.31
CA ALA A 439 -36.50 5.60 -3.76
C ALA A 439 -35.89 4.96 -5.00
N GLU A 440 -35.48 5.76 -5.99
CA GLU A 440 -34.80 5.28 -7.19
C GLU A 440 -33.51 4.52 -6.85
N SER A 441 -32.68 5.09 -5.97
CA SER A 441 -31.42 4.46 -5.54
C SER A 441 -31.64 3.13 -4.80
N ILE A 442 -32.65 3.04 -3.93
CA ILE A 442 -32.91 1.83 -3.12
C ILE A 442 -33.61 0.74 -3.95
N LEU A 443 -34.57 1.13 -4.80
CA LEU A 443 -35.44 0.18 -5.50
C LEU A 443 -34.87 -0.30 -6.84
N HIS A 444 -34.13 0.54 -7.56
CA HIS A 444 -33.75 0.28 -8.95
C HIS A 444 -32.25 0.00 -9.15
N ASP A 445 -31.38 0.54 -8.30
CA ASP A 445 -29.92 0.47 -8.50
C ASP A 445 -29.22 -0.67 -7.72
N GLY A 446 -30.00 -1.59 -7.16
CA GLY A 446 -29.51 -2.76 -6.43
C GLY A 446 -28.54 -2.38 -5.30
N SER A 447 -27.44 -3.12 -5.17
CA SER A 447 -26.47 -2.90 -4.08
C SER A 447 -25.68 -1.59 -4.19
N THR A 448 -25.54 -1.00 -5.38
CA THR A 448 -24.79 0.26 -5.54
C THR A 448 -25.59 1.45 -5.05
N GLY A 449 -26.87 1.53 -5.40
CA GLY A 449 -27.74 2.59 -4.87
C GLY A 449 -27.96 2.49 -3.36
N CYS A 450 -27.98 1.29 -2.78
CA CYS A 450 -27.98 1.13 -1.33
C CYS A 450 -26.71 1.71 -0.68
N ARG A 451 -25.53 1.47 -1.25
CA ARG A 451 -24.25 2.03 -0.76
C ARG A 451 -24.22 3.57 -0.81
N VAL A 452 -24.86 4.18 -1.82
CA VAL A 452 -25.04 5.65 -1.90
C VAL A 452 -25.79 6.16 -0.66
N VAL A 453 -26.93 5.56 -0.33
CA VAL A 453 -27.75 5.95 0.83
C VAL A 453 -26.98 5.70 2.14
N GLU A 454 -26.32 4.55 2.28
CA GLU A 454 -25.50 4.24 3.45
C GLU A 454 -24.38 5.27 3.68
N LYS A 455 -23.64 5.64 2.62
CA LYS A 455 -22.57 6.65 2.73
C LYS A 455 -23.11 8.03 3.05
N PHE A 456 -24.24 8.42 2.45
CA PHE A 456 -24.90 9.67 2.78
C PHE A 456 -25.28 9.73 4.26
N LEU A 457 -25.90 8.67 4.80
CA LEU A 457 -26.25 8.60 6.21
C LEU A 457 -25.01 8.58 7.12
N LYS A 458 -23.93 7.88 6.74
CA LYS A 458 -22.64 7.91 7.46
C LYS A 458 -22.06 9.33 7.51
N ILE A 459 -22.19 10.13 6.45
CA ILE A 459 -21.79 11.56 6.47
C ILE A 459 -22.62 12.34 7.49
N LEU A 460 -23.95 12.19 7.48
CA LEU A 460 -24.83 12.86 8.46
C LEU A 460 -24.51 12.43 9.89
N GLN A 461 -24.22 11.15 10.11
CA GLN A 461 -23.81 10.62 11.41
C GLN A 461 -22.52 11.27 11.91
N VAL A 462 -21.48 11.38 11.06
CA VAL A 462 -20.20 12.02 11.41
C VAL A 462 -20.39 13.47 11.84
N VAL A 463 -21.33 14.18 11.22
CA VAL A 463 -21.68 15.57 11.54
C VAL A 463 -22.41 15.66 12.88
N VAL A 464 -23.38 14.79 13.13
CA VAL A 464 -24.18 14.79 14.36
C VAL A 464 -23.37 14.36 15.60
N GLN A 465 -22.41 13.45 15.42
CA GLN A 465 -21.53 12.98 16.50
C GLN A 465 -20.45 14.00 16.90
N GLU A 466 -20.38 15.15 16.23
CA GLU A 466 -19.38 16.15 16.54
C GLU A 466 -19.60 16.77 17.93
N PRO A 467 -18.54 16.84 18.78
CA PRO A 467 -18.61 17.56 20.04
C PRO A 467 -18.79 19.06 19.77
N GLY A 468 -20.01 19.57 19.92
CA GLY A 468 -20.31 20.99 19.76
C GLY A 468 -21.80 21.29 19.57
N GLN A 469 -22.14 22.58 19.48
CA GLN A 469 -23.49 23.04 19.14
C GLN A 469 -23.61 23.43 17.66
N VAL A 470 -22.50 23.42 16.93
CA VAL A 470 -22.36 24.02 15.60
C VAL A 470 -23.31 23.39 14.57
N PHE A 471 -23.38 22.06 14.51
CA PHE A 471 -24.20 21.34 13.52
C PHE A 471 -25.56 20.87 14.05
N LYS A 472 -25.91 21.20 15.30
CA LYS A 472 -27.23 20.90 15.85
C LYS A 472 -28.41 21.47 15.07
N PRO A 473 -28.32 22.65 14.41
CA PRO A 473 -29.40 23.17 13.58
C PRO A 473 -29.84 22.22 12.46
N PHE A 474 -28.98 21.28 12.02
CA PHE A 474 -29.34 20.30 10.99
C PHE A 474 -30.11 19.09 11.53
N LEU A 475 -30.09 18.84 12.85
CA LEU A 475 -30.72 17.67 13.46
C LEU A 475 -32.20 17.49 13.06
N PRO A 476 -33.06 18.53 13.11
CA PRO A 476 -34.46 18.36 12.72
C PRO A 476 -34.62 17.89 11.26
N ASN A 477 -33.82 18.45 10.35
CA ASN A 477 -33.86 18.08 8.93
C ASN A 477 -33.33 16.66 8.69
N ILE A 478 -32.28 16.26 9.43
CA ILE A 478 -31.72 14.90 9.36
C ILE A 478 -32.73 13.88 9.89
N ILE A 479 -33.40 14.18 11.01
CA ILE A 479 -34.43 13.30 11.59
C ILE A 479 -35.62 13.21 10.63
N ALA A 480 -36.10 14.34 10.09
CA ALA A 480 -37.19 14.35 9.12
C ALA A 480 -36.84 13.53 7.87
N LEU A 481 -35.64 13.70 7.31
CA LEU A 481 -35.15 12.88 6.20
C LEU A 481 -35.19 11.38 6.53
N CYS A 482 -34.67 10.99 7.70
CA CYS A 482 -34.60 9.59 8.09
C CYS A 482 -35.98 8.98 8.33
N MET A 483 -36.86 9.68 9.05
CA MET A 483 -38.17 9.18 9.47
C MET A 483 -39.25 9.31 8.39
N GLU A 484 -39.23 10.39 7.62
CA GLU A 484 -40.28 10.70 6.64
C GLU A 484 -39.93 10.26 5.21
N GLN A 485 -38.63 10.11 4.89
CA GLN A 485 -38.20 9.75 3.53
C GLN A 485 -37.54 8.36 3.49
N VAL A 486 -36.48 8.13 4.28
CA VAL A 486 -35.70 6.88 4.20
C VAL A 486 -36.48 5.69 4.78
N TYR A 487 -36.99 5.79 6.02
CA TYR A 487 -37.65 4.69 6.71
C TYR A 487 -38.85 4.11 5.94
N PRO A 488 -39.78 4.91 5.38
CA PRO A 488 -40.90 4.37 4.60
C PRO A 488 -40.46 3.53 3.41
N ILE A 489 -39.43 3.96 2.68
CA ILE A 489 -38.90 3.24 1.52
C ILE A 489 -38.32 1.89 1.96
N VAL A 490 -37.53 1.88 3.04
CA VAL A 490 -36.92 0.65 3.56
C VAL A 490 -37.97 -0.33 4.09
N ALA A 491 -38.98 0.17 4.81
CA ALA A 491 -40.07 -0.63 5.36
C ALA A 491 -40.91 -1.31 4.26
N GLU A 492 -41.14 -0.63 3.12
CA GLU A 492 -41.87 -1.18 1.98
C GLU A 492 -41.10 -2.30 1.26
N VAL A 493 -39.76 -2.28 1.29
CA VAL A 493 -38.91 -3.23 0.56
C VAL A 493 -38.69 -4.54 1.32
N GLY A 494 -38.82 -4.54 2.65
CA GLY A 494 -38.89 -5.75 3.50
C GLY A 494 -37.72 -6.74 3.45
N ARG A 495 -36.69 -6.54 2.60
CA ARG A 495 -35.64 -7.55 2.31
C ARG A 495 -34.25 -7.02 1.87
N VAL A 496 -33.95 -5.73 1.99
CA VAL A 496 -32.58 -5.26 1.71
C VAL A 496 -31.76 -5.34 3.01
N GLN A 497 -30.65 -6.09 2.98
CA GLN A 497 -29.60 -6.05 4.00
C GLN A 497 -28.97 -4.65 4.00
N LEU A 498 -29.63 -3.67 4.61
CA LEU A 498 -28.98 -2.44 5.01
C LEU A 498 -28.17 -2.74 6.26
N ASP A 499 -26.96 -2.17 6.33
CA ASP A 499 -26.06 -2.26 7.48
C ASP A 499 -26.84 -2.06 8.81
N PRO A 500 -26.70 -2.93 9.84
CA PRO A 500 -27.39 -2.78 11.13
C PRO A 500 -27.17 -1.40 11.79
N GLY A 501 -26.14 -0.64 11.41
CA GLY A 501 -25.96 0.76 11.80
C GLY A 501 -27.10 1.70 11.36
N LEU A 502 -27.78 1.41 10.25
CA LEU A 502 -28.95 2.15 9.76
C LEU A 502 -30.18 1.91 10.63
N HIS A 503 -30.38 0.67 11.09
CA HIS A 503 -31.39 0.35 12.10
C HIS A 503 -31.11 1.08 13.43
N LEU A 504 -29.83 1.22 13.81
CA LEU A 504 -29.44 1.94 15.01
C LEU A 504 -29.71 3.45 14.92
N PHE A 505 -29.44 4.06 13.75
CA PHE A 505 -29.68 5.49 13.51
C PHE A 505 -31.17 5.86 13.42
N VAL A 506 -32.01 4.94 12.94
CA VAL A 506 -33.48 5.11 12.90
C VAL A 506 -34.13 4.83 14.26
N GLN A 507 -33.49 4.06 15.14
CA GLN A 507 -34.01 3.74 16.47
C GLN A 507 -33.65 4.76 17.57
N THR A 508 -32.60 5.58 17.37
CA THR A 508 -32.26 6.74 18.23
C THR A 508 -32.91 8.00 17.73
#